data_AF-A0AAW5BNR7-F1
#
_entry.id   AF-A0AAW5BNR7-F1
#
_cell.length_a   1.000
_cell.length_b   1.000
_cell.length_c   1.000
_cell.angle_alpha   90.00
_cell.angle_beta   90.00
_cell.angle_gamma   90.00
#
_symmetry.space_group_name_H-M   'P 1'
#
loop_
_entity.id
_entity.type
_entity.pdbx_description
1 polymer ?
#
loop_
_entity_poly.entity_id
_entity_poly.type
_entity_poly.pdbx_seq_one_letter_code
_entity_poly.pdbx_strand_id
1 'polypeptide(L)'
;MADFLNEFVKVTMEDEIKTNYPHIKHPSIVYAKITEMKQVGDIRQVTLRILTAEWKVDENYPPFPFIKTGHELLLNDFVVVGFPYGGNVPYILGRCLE
;
A
#
# COMPACT_ATOMS: atom_id res chain seq x y z
N MET A 1 -13.44 36.60 7.26
CA MET A 1 -12.16 36.87 6.55
C MET A 1 -11.06 35.93 7.03
N ALA A 2 -10.96 35.64 8.34
CA ALA A 2 -10.08 34.58 8.87
C ALA A 2 -10.44 33.17 8.36
N ASP A 3 -11.73 32.87 8.19
CA ASP A 3 -12.17 31.55 7.70
C ASP A 3 -11.70 31.23 6.27
N PHE A 4 -11.74 32.23 5.38
CA PHE A 4 -11.22 32.12 4.02
C PHE A 4 -9.71 31.85 3.99
N LEU A 5 -8.94 32.48 4.87
CA LEU A 5 -7.50 32.27 4.94
C LEU A 5 -7.18 30.86 5.44
N ASN A 6 -7.91 30.37 6.45
CA ASN A 6 -7.75 29.01 6.96
C ASN A 6 -8.10 27.95 5.90
N GLU A 7 -9.17 28.17 5.15
CA GLU A 7 -9.60 27.27 4.08
C GLU A 7 -8.58 27.25 2.93
N PHE A 8 -8.09 28.42 2.52
CA PHE A 8 -7.03 28.54 1.51
C PHE A 8 -5.75 27.81 1.94
N VAL A 9 -5.29 28.04 3.18
CA VAL A 9 -4.10 27.37 3.73
C VAL A 9 -4.27 25.85 3.74
N LYS A 10 -5.45 25.33 4.12
CA LYS A 10 -5.73 23.89 4.07
C LYS A 10 -5.64 23.33 2.66
N VAL A 11 -6.26 24.00 1.68
CA VAL A 11 -6.25 23.56 0.28
C VAL A 11 -4.83 23.57 -0.28
N THR A 12 -4.07 24.64 -0.08
CA THR A 12 -2.68 24.73 -0.55
C THR A 12 -1.81 23.66 0.10
N MET A 13 -1.95 23.41 1.41
CA MET A 13 -1.23 22.32 2.07
C MET A 13 -1.62 20.95 1.53
N GLU A 14 -2.90 20.69 1.31
CA GLU A 14 -3.33 19.41 0.74
C GLU A 14 -2.78 19.19 -0.68
N ASP A 15 -2.73 20.23 -1.50
CA ASP A 15 -2.19 20.16 -2.86
C ASP A 15 -0.67 20.02 -2.87
N GLU A 16 0.04 20.72 -1.99
CA GLU A 16 1.50 20.59 -1.80
C GLU A 16 1.86 19.16 -1.35
N ILE A 17 1.10 18.60 -0.40
CA ILE A 17 1.28 17.23 0.08
C ILE A 17 0.98 16.23 -1.05
N LYS A 18 -0.10 16.43 -1.82
CA LYS A 18 -0.43 15.54 -2.96
C LYS A 18 0.65 15.56 -4.04
N THR A 19 1.20 16.75 -4.33
CA THR A 19 2.10 16.96 -5.47
C THR A 19 3.54 16.60 -5.13
N ASN A 20 4.04 17.08 -3.99
CA ASN A 20 5.46 17.00 -3.64
C ASN A 20 5.77 15.95 -2.57
N TYR A 21 4.78 15.55 -1.77
CA TYR A 21 4.97 14.62 -0.65
C TYR A 21 3.93 13.48 -0.59
N PRO A 22 3.69 12.74 -1.68
CA PRO A 22 2.69 11.66 -1.70
C PRO A 22 2.99 10.54 -0.69
N HIS A 23 4.25 10.40 -0.27
CA HIS A 23 4.72 9.50 0.79
C HIS A 23 4.27 9.87 2.20
N ILE A 24 3.73 11.07 2.41
CA ILE A 24 3.16 11.49 3.71
C ILE A 24 1.71 10.98 3.85
N LYS A 25 0.97 10.81 2.74
CA LYS A 25 -0.44 10.36 2.80
C LYS A 25 -0.58 8.85 2.93
N HIS A 26 0.31 8.09 2.31
CA HIS A 26 0.30 6.63 2.40
C HIS A 26 1.23 6.20 3.53
N PRO A 27 0.80 5.33 4.46
CA PRO A 27 1.71 4.75 5.42
C PRO A 27 2.86 4.10 4.65
N SER A 28 4.10 4.43 5.00
CA SER A 28 5.27 4.01 4.24
C SER A 28 5.39 2.49 4.18
N ILE A 29 4.86 1.81 5.20
CA ILE A 29 4.84 0.35 5.35
C ILE A 29 3.50 -0.06 5.96
N VAL A 30 2.85 -1.07 5.39
CA VAL A 30 1.59 -1.67 5.87
C VAL A 30 1.66 -3.19 5.83
N TYR A 31 0.75 -3.85 6.52
CA TYR A 31 0.54 -5.29 6.38
C TYR A 31 -0.40 -5.57 5.22
N ALA A 32 -0.17 -6.69 4.54
CA ALA A 32 -1.04 -7.17 3.48
C ALA A 32 -1.17 -8.70 3.54
N LYS A 33 -2.25 -9.22 2.96
CA LYS A 33 -2.49 -10.64 2.81
C LYS A 33 -2.45 -11.03 1.33
N ILE A 34 -1.81 -12.16 1.03
CA ILE A 34 -1.81 -12.77 -0.30
C ILE A 34 -3.16 -13.44 -0.54
N THR A 35 -3.97 -12.90 -1.44
CA THR A 35 -5.30 -13.46 -1.75
C THR A 35 -5.31 -14.34 -2.99
N GLU A 36 -4.39 -14.11 -3.92
CA GLU A 36 -4.26 -14.93 -5.13
C GLU A 36 -2.80 -15.06 -5.52
N MET A 37 -2.47 -16.18 -6.17
CA MET A 37 -1.15 -16.42 -6.73
C MET A 37 -1.29 -16.99 -8.15
N LYS A 38 -0.48 -16.47 -9.06
CA LYS A 38 -0.34 -16.96 -10.43
C LYS A 38 1.14 -17.09 -10.77
N GLN A 39 1.53 -18.22 -11.31
CA GLN A 39 2.87 -18.40 -11.85
C GLN A 39 2.85 -18.08 -13.34
N VAL A 40 3.64 -17.08 -13.75
CA VAL A 40 3.75 -16.68 -15.16
C VAL A 40 5.20 -16.89 -15.57
N GLY A 41 5.47 -18.07 -16.15
CA GLY A 41 6.84 -18.52 -16.45
C GLY A 41 7.64 -18.74 -15.17
N ASP A 42 8.78 -18.07 -15.06
CA ASP A 42 9.70 -18.17 -13.92
C ASP A 42 9.39 -17.15 -12.80
N ILE A 43 8.43 -16.24 -13.02
CA ILE A 43 8.09 -15.17 -12.09
C ILE A 43 6.72 -15.45 -11.45
N ARG A 44 6.68 -15.44 -10.11
CA ARG A 44 5.44 -15.51 -9.34
C ARG A 44 4.79 -14.12 -9.29
N GLN A 45 3.52 -14.08 -9.65
CA GLN A 45 2.65 -12.92 -9.51
C GLN A 45 1.64 -13.18 -8.40
N VAL A 46 1.40 -12.18 -7.57
CA VAL A 46 0.47 -12.29 -6.46
C VAL A 46 -0.50 -11.12 -6.46
N THR A 47 -1.70 -11.36 -5.92
CA THR A 47 -2.67 -10.32 -5.59
C THR A 47 -2.65 -10.10 -4.09
N LEU A 48 -2.51 -8.83 -3.68
CA LEU A 48 -2.44 -8.42 -2.29
C LEU A 48 -3.72 -7.69 -1.88
N ARG A 49 -4.12 -7.86 -0.62
CA ARG A 49 -5.06 -6.96 0.07
C ARG A 49 -4.41 -6.37 1.31
N ILE A 50 -4.50 -5.05 1.45
CA ILE A 50 -3.96 -4.33 2.62
C ILE A 50 -4.79 -4.66 3.86
N LEU A 51 -4.13 -4.67 5.01
CA LEU A 51 -4.73 -4.94 6.31
C LEU A 51 -4.70 -3.70 7.20
N THR A 52 -5.70 -3.59 8.07
CA THR A 52 -5.72 -2.63 9.17
C THR A 52 -4.80 -3.06 10.30
N ALA A 53 -4.60 -2.19 11.30
CA ALA A 53 -3.82 -2.52 12.50
C ALA A 53 -4.39 -3.71 13.30
N GLU A 54 -5.69 -3.99 13.14
CA GLU A 54 -6.41 -5.12 13.75
C GLU A 54 -6.38 -6.40 12.88
N TRP A 55 -5.50 -6.47 11.87
CA TRP A 55 -5.32 -7.63 10.98
C TRP A 55 -6.56 -7.99 10.13
N LYS A 56 -7.47 -7.03 9.93
CA LYS A 56 -8.62 -7.19 9.03
C LYS A 56 -8.31 -6.58 7.67
N VAL A 57 -8.95 -7.09 6.62
CA VAL A 57 -8.86 -6.48 5.29
C VAL A 57 -9.36 -5.04 5.36
N ASP A 58 -8.53 -4.11 4.89
CA ASP A 58 -8.89 -2.70 4.79
C ASP A 58 -9.65 -2.45 3.49
N GLU A 59 -10.97 -2.21 3.60
CA GLU A 59 -11.85 -1.94 2.45
C GLU A 59 -11.59 -0.57 1.79
N ASN A 60 -10.79 0.31 2.42
CA ASN A 60 -10.39 1.58 1.80
C ASN A 60 -9.38 1.38 0.66
N TYR A 61 -8.72 0.21 0.61
CA TYR A 61 -7.74 -0.11 -0.41
C TYR A 61 -8.30 -1.15 -1.39
N PRO A 62 -8.16 -0.92 -2.71
CA PRO A 62 -8.48 -1.96 -3.68
C PRO A 62 -7.50 -3.13 -3.57
N PRO A 63 -7.86 -4.32 -4.09
CA PRO A 63 -6.88 -5.37 -4.29
C PRO A 63 -5.80 -4.92 -5.27
N PHE A 64 -4.54 -5.27 -5.00
CA PHE A 64 -3.39 -4.95 -5.85
C PHE A 64 -2.96 -6.19 -6.63
N PRO A 65 -3.34 -6.33 -7.91
CA PRO A 65 -2.99 -7.49 -8.73
C PRO A 65 -1.60 -7.37 -9.37
N PHE A 66 -1.11 -8.51 -9.89
CA PHE A 66 0.10 -8.60 -10.73
C PHE A 66 1.41 -8.20 -10.05
N ILE A 67 1.48 -8.26 -8.72
CA ILE A 67 2.68 -7.93 -7.97
C ILE A 67 3.70 -9.05 -8.15
N LYS A 68 4.83 -8.74 -8.76
CA LYS A 68 5.91 -9.69 -9.01
C LYS A 68 6.78 -9.81 -7.77
N THR A 69 7.11 -11.04 -7.39
CA THR A 69 7.94 -11.30 -6.22
C THR A 69 8.88 -12.47 -6.45
N GLY A 70 10.12 -12.31 -5.96
CA GLY A 70 11.10 -13.40 -5.85
C GLY A 70 11.03 -14.14 -4.52
N HIS A 71 10.20 -13.69 -3.58
CA HIS A 71 10.03 -14.33 -2.28
C HIS A 71 9.23 -15.63 -2.41
N GLU A 72 9.59 -16.62 -1.59
CA GLU A 72 8.77 -17.80 -1.38
C GLU A 72 7.59 -17.44 -0.47
N LEU A 73 6.43 -17.24 -1.09
CA LEU A 73 5.17 -16.91 -0.43
C LEU A 73 4.15 -18.01 -0.71
N LEU A 74 3.21 -18.17 0.22
CA LEU A 74 2.07 -19.07 0.10
C LEU A 74 0.76 -18.27 0.04
N LEU A 75 -0.28 -18.92 -0.49
CA LEU A 75 -1.62 -18.36 -0.47
C LEU A 75 -2.06 -18.13 0.97
N ASN A 76 -2.71 -17.01 1.24
CA ASN A 76 -3.12 -16.53 2.57
C ASN A 76 -1.98 -16.08 3.50
N ASP A 77 -0.73 -16.03 3.04
CA ASP A 77 0.35 -15.47 3.84
C ASP A 77 0.15 -13.99 4.15
N PHE A 78 0.60 -13.62 5.35
CA PHE A 78 0.75 -12.25 5.78
C PHE A 78 2.13 -11.73 5.39
N VAL A 79 2.17 -10.57 4.76
CA VAL A 79 3.38 -9.93 4.27
C VAL A 79 3.42 -8.48 4.70
N VAL A 80 4.63 -7.96 4.82
CA VAL A 80 4.88 -6.53 5.01
C VAL A 80 5.14 -5.93 3.64
N VAL A 81 4.42 -4.86 3.31
CA VAL A 81 4.54 -4.17 2.02
C VAL A 81 4.85 -2.71 2.24
N GLY A 82 5.80 -2.19 1.48
CA GLY A 82 6.11 -0.78 1.42
C GLY A 82 5.53 -0.15 0.16
N PHE A 83 5.24 1.14 0.21
CA PHE A 83 4.90 1.94 -0.97
C PHE A 83 6.09 2.86 -1.29
N PRO A 84 7.02 2.45 -2.20
CA PRO A 84 8.18 3.26 -2.53
C PRO A 84 7.74 4.66 -2.96
N TYR A 85 8.28 5.69 -2.31
CA TYR A 85 7.93 7.09 -2.54
C TYR A 85 6.44 7.43 -2.38
N GLY A 86 5.66 6.60 -1.67
CA GLY A 86 4.21 6.76 -1.54
C GLY A 86 3.44 6.53 -2.83
N GLY A 87 4.03 5.83 -3.79
CA GLY A 87 3.36 5.45 -5.04
C GLY A 87 2.30 4.37 -4.83
N ASN A 88 1.55 4.06 -5.89
CA ASN A 88 0.43 3.11 -5.84
C ASN A 88 0.85 1.65 -6.09
N VAL A 89 2.15 1.37 -6.26
CA VAL A 89 2.66 0.02 -6.52
C VAL A 89 3.33 -0.49 -5.25
N PRO A 90 2.70 -1.41 -4.50
CA PRO A 90 3.30 -1.97 -3.30
C PRO A 90 4.48 -2.87 -3.66
N TYR A 91 5.52 -2.81 -2.85
CA TYR A 91 6.67 -3.68 -2.90
C TYR A 91 6.69 -4.58 -1.66
N ILE A 92 6.81 -5.89 -1.87
CA ILE A 92 6.85 -6.86 -0.78
C ILE A 92 8.23 -6.81 -0.14
N LEU A 93 8.29 -6.43 1.14
CA LEU A 93 9.53 -6.34 1.90
C LEU A 93 9.90 -7.69 2.53
N GLY A 94 8.88 -8.49 2.90
CA GLY A 94 9.08 -9.81 3.48
C GLY A 94 7.79 -10.42 4.00
N ARG A 95 7.87 -11.69 4.38
CA ARG A 95 6.79 -12.40 5.05
C ARG A 95 6.78 -12.04 6.53
N CYS A 96 5.60 -11.79 7.09
CA CYS A 96 5.43 -11.68 8.52
C CYS A 96 5.25 -13.08 9.08
N LEU A 97 6.24 -13.57 9.82
CA LEU A 97 6.15 -14.81 10.57
C LEU A 97 5.63 -14.42 11.97
N GLU A 98 4.48 -14.96 12.36
CA GLU A 98 4.06 -14.93 13.77
C GLU A 98 5.02 -15.77 14.62
#